data_AF-A0A3B8X8W6-F1
#
_entry.id   AF-A0A3B8X8W6-F1
#
_cell.length_a   1.000
_cell.length_b   1.000
_cell.length_c   1.000
_cell.angle_alpha   90.00
_cell.angle_beta   90.00
_cell.angle_gamma   90.00
#
_symmetry.space_group_name_H-M   'P 1'
#
loop_
_entity.id
_entity.type
_entity.pdbx_description
1 polymer ?
#
loop_
_entity_poly.entity_id
_entity_poly.type
_entity_poly.pdbx_seq_one_letter_code
_entity_poly.pdbx_strand_id
1 'polypeptide(L)'
;MKRIPVIICLLLPLVVCGQSQTDLSERTLELCEYIPDHVLKPEAEEAMTPEFFRALSEAFEAPVADFVEIGDNEWLGFFVTGNGGTVPVYSVKSVSETGKDAARAVIVVSQRWEDGSEASAAEYEVLLKRVDGKWLLDDFDGKKAECQAYVREVREKYASGEYVKYLESSEDLKKYIPDFEAQVKAFYAKYGFVALK
;
A
#
# COMPACT_ATOMS: atom_id res chain seq x y z
N MET A 1 -42.21 -18.97 -62.54
CA MET A 1 -41.40 -19.46 -61.40
C MET A 1 -40.77 -18.25 -60.72
N LYS A 2 -41.28 -17.84 -59.55
CA LYS A 2 -40.81 -16.66 -58.80
C LYS A 2 -39.77 -17.12 -57.77
N ARG A 3 -38.56 -16.55 -57.82
CA ARG A 3 -37.46 -16.84 -56.88
C ARG A 3 -37.64 -15.97 -55.64
N ILE A 4 -37.67 -16.59 -54.46
CA ILE A 4 -37.67 -15.94 -53.15
C ILE A 4 -36.21 -15.77 -52.71
N PRO A 5 -35.73 -14.57 -52.35
CA PRO A 5 -34.43 -14.44 -51.68
C PRO A 5 -34.58 -14.81 -50.21
N VAL A 6 -33.87 -15.84 -49.78
CA VAL A 6 -33.69 -16.20 -48.38
C VAL A 6 -32.68 -15.22 -47.78
N ILE A 7 -33.15 -14.30 -46.93
CA ILE A 7 -32.30 -13.45 -46.10
C ILE A 7 -31.82 -14.32 -44.92
N ILE A 8 -30.56 -14.72 -44.95
CA ILE A 8 -29.88 -15.35 -43.82
C ILE A 8 -29.55 -14.22 -42.85
N CYS A 9 -30.39 -14.02 -41.83
CA CYS A 9 -30.03 -13.22 -40.66
C CYS A 9 -28.92 -13.96 -39.90
N LEU A 10 -27.67 -13.54 -40.11
CA LEU A 10 -26.55 -13.86 -39.24
C LEU A 10 -26.85 -13.28 -37.85
N LEU A 11 -27.36 -14.13 -36.96
CA LEU A 11 -27.36 -13.92 -35.52
C LEU A 11 -25.90 -13.91 -35.07
N LEU A 12 -25.32 -12.71 -34.97
CA LEU A 12 -24.09 -12.50 -34.23
C LEU A 12 -24.39 -12.81 -32.75
N PRO A 13 -23.73 -13.79 -32.11
CA PRO A 13 -23.77 -13.88 -30.67
C PRO A 13 -23.08 -12.61 -30.16
N LEU A 14 -23.87 -11.72 -29.56
CA LEU A 14 -23.35 -10.73 -28.63
C LEU A 14 -22.64 -11.53 -27.53
N VAL A 15 -21.32 -11.67 -27.66
CA VAL A 15 -20.44 -12.05 -26.56
C VAL A 15 -20.50 -10.87 -25.60
N VAL A 16 -21.57 -10.84 -24.80
CA VAL A 16 -21.59 -10.10 -23.55
C VAL A 16 -20.53 -10.80 -22.70
N CYS A 17 -19.32 -10.26 -22.70
CA CYS A 17 -18.35 -10.47 -21.63
C CYS A 17 -19.01 -9.94 -20.35
N GLY A 18 -19.90 -10.74 -19.77
CA GLY A 18 -20.37 -10.55 -18.42
C GLY A 18 -19.19 -10.84 -17.52
N GLN A 19 -18.39 -9.82 -17.24
CA GLN A 19 -17.51 -9.86 -16.08
C GLN A 19 -18.42 -10.15 -14.88
N SER A 20 -18.15 -11.26 -14.18
CA SER A 20 -18.79 -11.52 -12.90
C SER A 20 -18.67 -10.26 -12.07
N GLN A 21 -19.79 -9.73 -11.58
CA GLN A 21 -19.78 -8.64 -10.62
C GLN A 21 -18.89 -9.08 -9.46
N THR A 22 -17.69 -8.51 -9.35
CA THR A 22 -16.77 -8.84 -8.27
C THR A 22 -17.47 -8.50 -6.96
N ASP A 23 -17.60 -9.47 -6.05
CA ASP A 23 -18.03 -9.17 -4.69
C ASP A 23 -16.94 -8.32 -4.05
N LEU A 24 -17.25 -7.04 -3.82
CA LEU A 24 -16.30 -6.10 -3.24
C LEU A 24 -15.89 -6.50 -1.83
N SER A 25 -16.71 -7.27 -1.11
CA SER A 25 -16.37 -7.75 0.23
C SER A 25 -15.26 -8.80 0.16
N GLU A 26 -15.41 -9.81 -0.69
CA GLU A 26 -14.37 -10.83 -0.92
C GLU A 26 -13.08 -10.18 -1.45
N ARG A 27 -13.22 -9.26 -2.41
CA ARG A 27 -12.07 -8.55 -2.95
C ARG A 27 -11.38 -7.65 -1.92
N THR A 28 -12.13 -7.03 -1.02
CA THR A 28 -11.54 -6.25 0.10
C THR A 28 -10.71 -7.16 0.98
N LEU A 29 -11.25 -8.31 1.40
CA LEU A 29 -10.53 -9.26 2.25
C LEU A 29 -9.24 -9.76 1.60
N GLU A 30 -9.29 -10.11 0.31
CA GLU A 30 -8.10 -10.52 -0.46
C GLU A 30 -7.03 -9.42 -0.45
N LEU A 31 -7.43 -8.16 -0.64
CA LEU A 31 -6.51 -7.03 -0.67
C LEU A 31 -5.89 -6.71 0.71
N CYS A 32 -6.59 -7.01 1.81
CA CYS A 32 -6.06 -6.81 3.16
C CYS A 32 -4.80 -7.64 3.45
N GLU A 33 -4.61 -8.79 2.78
CA GLU A 33 -3.40 -9.63 2.92
C GLU A 33 -2.11 -8.95 2.44
N TYR A 34 -2.25 -7.87 1.67
CA TYR A 34 -1.15 -7.08 1.12
C TYR A 34 -0.86 -5.80 1.91
N ILE A 35 -1.66 -5.48 2.94
CA ILE A 35 -1.35 -4.38 3.85
C ILE A 35 -0.04 -4.72 4.56
N PRO A 36 1.00 -3.86 4.46
CA PRO A 36 2.30 -4.16 5.04
C PRO A 36 2.27 -4.02 6.56
N ASP A 37 3.02 -4.88 7.24
CA ASP A 37 3.33 -4.74 8.66
C ASP A 37 4.79 -4.27 8.81
N HIS A 38 5.74 -5.21 8.84
CA HIS A 38 7.18 -4.89 8.94
C HIS A 38 7.89 -4.72 7.60
N VAL A 39 7.31 -5.24 6.51
CA VAL A 39 7.94 -5.25 5.18
C VAL A 39 6.87 -5.09 4.11
N LEU A 40 7.14 -4.24 3.12
CA LEU A 40 6.36 -4.20 1.89
C LEU A 40 6.76 -5.37 0.98
N LYS A 41 5.88 -6.35 0.85
CA LYS A 41 6.08 -7.52 -0.02
C LYS A 41 6.10 -7.09 -1.51
N PRO A 42 6.99 -7.61 -2.37
CA PRO A 42 7.01 -7.29 -3.80
C PRO A 42 5.68 -7.54 -4.50
N GLU A 43 4.95 -8.59 -4.10
CA GLU A 43 3.66 -8.96 -4.69
C GLU A 43 2.54 -7.94 -4.40
N ALA A 44 2.74 -7.01 -3.46
CA ALA A 44 1.80 -5.94 -3.18
C ALA A 44 1.65 -4.93 -4.34
N GLU A 45 2.62 -4.87 -5.27
CA GLU A 45 2.56 -4.00 -6.46
C GLU A 45 1.33 -4.30 -7.32
N GLU A 46 0.92 -5.57 -7.43
CA GLU A 46 -0.24 -5.98 -8.23
C GLU A 46 -1.58 -5.80 -7.49
N ALA A 47 -1.54 -5.63 -6.16
CA ALA A 47 -2.72 -5.50 -5.30
C ALA A 47 -3.07 -4.04 -5.00
N MET A 48 -2.10 -3.13 -5.10
CA MET A 48 -2.25 -1.72 -4.77
C MET A 48 -2.35 -0.85 -6.01
N THR A 49 -2.94 0.34 -5.88
CA THR A 49 -2.83 1.34 -6.95
C THR A 49 -1.35 1.74 -7.10
N PRO A 50 -0.88 2.05 -8.34
CA PRO A 50 0.51 2.45 -8.55
C PRO A 50 0.96 3.63 -7.68
N GLU A 51 0.02 4.55 -7.40
CA GLU A 51 0.29 5.69 -6.55
C GLU A 51 0.48 5.29 -5.08
N PHE A 52 -0.37 4.40 -4.56
CA PHE A 52 -0.26 3.96 -3.17
C PHE A 52 0.97 3.06 -2.95
N PHE A 53 1.20 2.10 -3.84
CA PHE A 53 2.39 1.25 -3.80
C PHE A 53 3.68 2.08 -3.84
N ARG A 54 3.72 3.11 -4.69
CA ARG A 54 4.86 4.03 -4.75
C ARG A 54 5.05 4.79 -3.44
N ALA A 55 3.98 5.31 -2.84
CA ALA A 55 4.07 6.04 -1.57
C ALA A 55 4.62 5.15 -0.45
N LEU A 56 4.13 3.91 -0.32
CA LEU A 56 4.64 2.94 0.64
C LEU A 56 6.09 2.57 0.36
N SER A 57 6.42 2.19 -0.88
CA SER A 57 7.78 1.80 -1.26
C SER A 57 8.79 2.89 -0.97
N GLU A 58 8.44 4.14 -1.29
CA GLU A 58 9.29 5.29 -1.03
C GLU A 58 9.45 5.55 0.48
N ALA A 59 8.41 5.38 1.28
CA ALA A 59 8.51 5.52 2.74
C ALA A 59 9.37 4.41 3.37
N PHE A 60 9.15 3.15 2.99
CA PHE A 60 9.91 1.98 3.49
C PHE A 60 11.39 2.03 3.11
N GLU A 61 11.73 2.59 1.96
CA GLU A 61 13.11 2.65 1.47
C GLU A 61 13.84 3.95 1.80
N ALA A 62 13.19 4.91 2.45
CA ALA A 62 13.79 6.20 2.79
C ALA A 62 14.94 6.01 3.79
N PRO A 63 16.20 6.34 3.45
CA PRO A 63 17.32 6.24 4.38
C PRO A 63 17.15 7.18 5.58
N VAL A 64 17.51 6.75 6.76
CA VAL A 64 17.41 7.58 7.97
C VAL A 64 18.74 7.45 8.71
N ALA A 65 19.13 8.47 9.48
CA ALA A 65 20.46 8.48 10.12
C ALA A 65 20.49 7.80 11.49
N ASP A 66 19.34 7.52 12.08
CA ASP A 66 19.26 6.81 13.36
C ASP A 66 19.33 5.29 13.16
N PHE A 67 20.54 4.74 13.11
CA PHE A 67 20.75 3.29 12.94
C PHE A 67 20.16 2.43 14.08
N VAL A 68 19.62 3.03 15.15
CA VAL A 68 18.94 2.32 16.24
C VAL A 68 17.41 2.38 16.07
N GLU A 69 16.85 3.43 15.46
CA GLU A 69 15.40 3.63 15.36
C GLU A 69 14.76 3.08 14.07
N ILE A 70 15.53 2.81 13.02
CA ILE A 70 14.94 2.68 11.67
C ILE A 70 14.31 1.31 11.38
N GLY A 71 14.69 0.29 12.15
CA GLY A 71 14.00 -1.00 12.18
C GLY A 71 12.87 -1.07 13.20
N ASP A 72 12.79 -0.08 14.10
CA ASP A 72 11.84 0.00 15.23
C ASP A 72 10.76 1.08 15.02
N ASN A 73 10.81 1.87 13.94
CA ASN A 73 9.83 2.92 13.69
C ASN A 73 8.50 2.32 13.22
N GLU A 74 7.70 1.97 14.21
CA GLU A 74 6.27 1.61 14.26
C GLU A 74 5.32 2.59 13.51
N TRP A 75 5.88 3.56 12.78
CA TRP A 75 5.23 4.76 12.22
C TRP A 75 4.16 4.46 11.18
N LEU A 76 4.37 3.46 10.32
CA LEU A 76 3.35 3.08 9.33
C LEU A 76 2.12 2.42 9.97
N GLY A 77 2.09 2.34 11.30
CA GLY A 77 1.18 1.53 12.07
C GLY A 77 1.61 0.09 11.85
N PHE A 78 2.10 -0.56 12.90
CA PHE A 78 1.96 -2.01 12.92
C PHE A 78 0.46 -2.26 12.73
N PHE A 79 0.06 -2.68 11.53
CA PHE A 79 -1.04 -3.61 11.46
C PHE A 79 -0.54 -4.73 12.32
N VAL A 80 -1.05 -4.82 13.56
CA VAL A 80 -0.61 -5.82 14.52
C VAL A 80 -0.76 -7.15 13.77
N THR A 81 0.30 -7.68 13.19
CA THR A 81 0.31 -8.98 12.53
C THR A 81 1.46 -9.73 13.16
N GLY A 82 1.30 -10.01 14.45
CA GLY A 82 2.14 -11.00 15.10
C GLY A 82 3.25 -10.46 15.99
N ASN A 83 3.05 -9.32 16.65
CA ASN A 83 3.82 -9.10 17.88
C ASN A 83 3.37 -10.15 18.91
N GLY A 84 4.23 -11.14 19.16
CA GLY A 84 3.99 -12.23 20.12
C GLY A 84 3.44 -13.54 19.56
N GLY A 85 3.33 -13.74 18.24
CA GLY A 85 2.84 -15.01 17.67
C GLY A 85 1.34 -15.05 17.35
N THR A 86 0.74 -13.91 17.04
CA THR A 86 -0.63 -13.80 16.53
C THR A 86 -0.67 -13.69 15.00
N VAL A 87 -1.83 -13.98 14.42
CA VAL A 87 -2.15 -13.70 13.02
C VAL A 87 -3.36 -12.77 12.92
N PRO A 88 -3.39 -11.81 11.97
CA PRO A 88 -4.55 -10.97 11.76
C PRO A 88 -5.70 -11.81 11.19
N VAL A 89 -6.92 -11.47 11.61
CA VAL A 89 -8.14 -12.01 11.02
C VAL A 89 -8.96 -10.83 10.54
N TYR A 90 -9.12 -10.76 9.22
CA TYR A 90 -9.90 -9.71 8.57
C TYR A 90 -11.36 -10.13 8.44
N SER A 91 -12.25 -9.19 8.72
CA SER A 91 -13.66 -9.30 8.33
C SER A 91 -14.15 -7.97 7.78
N VAL A 92 -15.12 -8.01 6.87
CA VAL A 92 -15.70 -6.81 6.27
C VAL A 92 -16.99 -6.48 7.01
N LYS A 93 -17.02 -5.30 7.64
CA LYS A 93 -18.21 -4.78 8.32
C LYS A 93 -19.17 -4.13 7.32
N SER A 94 -18.64 -3.40 6.36
CA SER A 94 -19.42 -2.78 5.29
C SER A 94 -18.56 -2.49 4.07
N VAL A 95 -19.20 -2.49 2.89
CA VAL A 95 -18.63 -1.94 1.66
C VAL A 95 -19.66 -1.08 0.97
N SER A 96 -19.22 0.04 0.42
CA SER A 96 -20.05 0.94 -0.37
C SER A 96 -19.25 1.46 -1.55
N GLU A 97 -19.82 1.38 -2.76
CA GLU A 97 -19.28 2.12 -3.90
C GLU A 97 -19.49 3.61 -3.66
N THR A 98 -18.42 4.39 -3.75
CA THR A 98 -18.42 5.86 -3.60
C THR A 98 -18.36 6.57 -4.96
N GLY A 99 -18.13 5.82 -6.03
CA GLY A 99 -18.19 6.25 -7.41
C GLY A 99 -18.05 5.06 -8.36
N LYS A 100 -18.12 5.31 -9.68
CA LYS A 100 -18.01 4.26 -10.71
C LYS A 100 -16.74 3.40 -10.56
N ASP A 101 -15.65 4.05 -10.16
CA ASP A 101 -14.31 3.46 -10.08
C ASP A 101 -13.71 3.60 -8.66
N ALA A 102 -14.56 3.80 -7.65
CA ALA A 102 -14.14 3.98 -6.26
C ALA A 102 -15.11 3.30 -5.29
N ALA A 103 -14.56 2.66 -4.26
CA ALA A 103 -15.33 2.09 -3.16
C ALA A 103 -14.61 2.31 -1.83
N ARG A 104 -15.41 2.30 -0.75
CA ARG A 104 -14.96 2.40 0.63
C ARG A 104 -15.46 1.18 1.38
N ALA A 105 -14.56 0.51 2.07
CA ALA A 105 -14.88 -0.58 2.98
C ALA A 105 -14.48 -0.22 4.40
N VAL A 106 -15.25 -0.70 5.37
CA VAL A 106 -14.85 -0.73 6.77
C VAL A 106 -14.54 -2.18 7.10
N ILE A 107 -13.29 -2.44 7.48
CA ILE A 107 -12.83 -3.75 7.91
C ILE A 107 -12.71 -3.78 9.43
N VAL A 108 -12.85 -4.97 9.98
CA VAL A 108 -12.57 -5.27 11.38
C VAL A 108 -11.40 -6.24 11.40
N VAL A 109 -10.36 -5.91 12.15
CA VAL A 109 -9.14 -6.71 12.30
C VAL A 109 -9.09 -7.22 13.74
N SER A 110 -9.15 -8.54 13.94
CA SER A 110 -8.85 -9.17 15.23
C SER A 110 -7.48 -9.86 15.17
N GLN A 111 -6.89 -10.11 16.34
CA GLN A 111 -5.65 -10.89 16.47
C GLN A 111 -5.98 -12.28 16.96
N ARG A 112 -5.62 -13.32 16.21
CA ARG A 112 -5.80 -14.71 16.63
C ARG A 112 -4.48 -15.32 17.07
N TRP A 113 -4.46 -15.93 18.25
CA TRP A 113 -3.33 -16.71 18.78
C TRP A 113 -3.35 -18.14 18.26
N GLU A 114 -2.23 -18.86 18.41
CA GLU A 114 -2.12 -20.28 18.01
C GLU A 114 -3.16 -21.20 18.67
N ASP A 115 -3.61 -20.86 19.88
CA ASP A 115 -4.64 -21.60 20.62
C ASP A 115 -6.08 -21.30 20.13
N GLY A 116 -6.22 -20.42 19.12
CA GLY A 116 -7.48 -20.00 18.54
C GLY A 116 -8.20 -18.87 19.28
N SER A 117 -7.66 -18.38 20.41
CA SER A 117 -8.21 -17.22 21.09
C SER A 117 -8.03 -15.95 20.26
N GLU A 118 -9.00 -15.04 20.31
CA GLU A 118 -8.95 -13.77 19.61
C GLU A 118 -8.91 -12.59 20.57
N ALA A 119 -8.01 -11.63 20.33
CA ALA A 119 -7.93 -10.38 21.08
C ALA A 119 -8.79 -9.28 20.44
N SER A 120 -8.77 -8.10 21.07
CA SER A 120 -9.55 -6.91 20.69
C SER A 120 -9.50 -6.63 19.20
N ALA A 121 -10.68 -6.38 18.63
CA ALA A 121 -10.81 -6.01 17.25
C ALA A 121 -10.77 -4.49 17.07
N ALA A 122 -10.11 -4.02 16.01
CA ALA A 122 -10.08 -2.62 15.61
C ALA A 122 -10.73 -2.45 14.24
N GLU A 123 -11.43 -1.34 14.05
CA GLU A 123 -12.02 -0.97 12.77
C GLU A 123 -11.06 -0.09 11.99
N TYR A 124 -10.88 -0.42 10.71
CA TYR A 124 -10.09 0.38 9.79
C TYR A 124 -10.88 0.67 8.52
N GLU A 125 -10.60 1.83 7.95
CA GLU A 125 -11.09 2.17 6.62
C GLU A 125 -10.14 1.64 5.54
N VAL A 126 -10.72 1.06 4.50
CA VAL A 126 -10.00 0.65 3.28
C VAL A 126 -10.63 1.35 2.08
N LEU A 127 -9.80 2.01 1.29
CA LEU A 127 -10.20 2.63 0.03
C LEU A 127 -9.78 1.76 -1.13
N LEU A 128 -10.73 1.54 -2.04
CA LEU A 128 -10.57 0.71 -3.22
C LEU A 128 -10.74 1.59 -4.46
N LYS A 129 -9.90 1.35 -5.47
CA LYS A 129 -9.99 2.06 -6.75
C LYS A 129 -9.91 1.08 -7.90
N ARG A 130 -10.74 1.32 -8.91
CA ARG A 130 -10.71 0.54 -10.14
C ARG A 130 -9.66 1.13 -11.09
N VAL A 131 -8.61 0.36 -11.39
CA VAL A 131 -7.54 0.72 -12.33
C VAL A 131 -7.49 -0.38 -13.39
N ASP A 132 -7.61 0.00 -14.66
CA ASP A 132 -7.61 -0.92 -15.80
C ASP A 132 -8.57 -2.12 -15.64
N GLY A 133 -9.75 -1.85 -15.05
CA GLY A 133 -10.80 -2.85 -14.81
C GLY A 133 -10.58 -3.74 -13.58
N LYS A 134 -9.51 -3.56 -12.81
CA LYS A 134 -9.23 -4.29 -11.57
C LYS A 134 -9.44 -3.41 -10.35
N TRP A 135 -10.07 -3.95 -9.32
CA TRP A 135 -10.16 -3.29 -8.01
C TRP A 135 -8.85 -3.50 -7.24
N LEU A 136 -8.21 -2.41 -6.86
CA LEU A 136 -6.94 -2.38 -6.14
C LEU A 136 -7.09 -1.58 -4.85
N LEU A 137 -6.21 -1.86 -3.89
CA LEU A 137 -6.09 -1.11 -2.65
C LEU A 137 -5.50 0.28 -2.96
N ASP A 138 -6.26 1.34 -2.70
CA ASP A 138 -5.81 2.72 -2.93
C ASP A 138 -5.36 3.41 -1.65
N ASP A 139 -5.90 3.02 -0.51
CA ASP A 139 -5.47 3.50 0.80
C ASP A 139 -5.99 2.57 1.91
N PHE A 140 -5.37 2.64 3.08
CA PHE A 140 -5.94 2.13 4.31
C PHE A 140 -5.69 3.16 5.42
N ASP A 141 -6.75 3.56 6.12
CA ASP A 141 -6.73 4.47 7.26
C ASP A 141 -5.89 5.76 7.06
N GLY A 142 -5.83 6.27 5.82
CA GLY A 142 -5.10 7.49 5.47
C GLY A 142 -3.58 7.33 5.29
N LYS A 143 -3.06 6.11 5.29
CA LYS A 143 -1.62 5.83 5.22
C LYS A 143 -0.96 6.32 3.95
N LYS A 144 -1.68 6.43 2.84
CA LYS A 144 -1.13 7.04 1.63
C LYS A 144 -0.66 8.47 1.87
N ALA A 145 -1.47 9.30 2.52
CA ALA A 145 -1.14 10.68 2.83
C ALA A 145 -0.03 10.76 3.89
N GLU A 146 -0.05 9.89 4.89
CA GLU A 146 1.00 9.82 5.91
C GLU A 146 2.36 9.45 5.32
N CYS A 147 2.42 8.45 4.43
CA CYS A 147 3.65 8.08 3.71
C CYS A 147 4.22 9.27 2.94
N GLN A 148 3.36 9.98 2.21
CA GLN A 148 3.77 11.16 1.43
C GLN A 148 4.29 12.29 2.33
N ALA A 149 3.64 12.52 3.48
CA ALA A 149 4.07 13.52 4.45
C ALA A 149 5.43 13.17 5.07
N TYR A 150 5.60 11.91 5.48
CA TYR A 150 6.84 11.38 6.02
C TYR A 150 8.01 11.53 5.04
N VAL A 151 7.82 11.06 3.79
CA VAL A 151 8.83 11.17 2.74
C VAL A 151 9.23 12.63 2.49
N ARG A 152 8.27 13.57 2.53
CA ARG A 152 8.57 15.00 2.41
C ARG A 152 9.46 15.49 3.55
N GLU A 153 9.12 15.17 4.80
CA GLU A 153 9.91 15.56 5.97
C GLU A 153 11.33 14.98 5.91
N VAL A 154 11.45 13.70 5.55
CA VAL A 154 12.74 13.03 5.42
C VAL A 154 13.60 13.67 4.32
N ARG A 155 12.99 14.03 3.18
CA ARG A 155 13.67 14.78 2.11
C ARG A 155 14.11 16.18 2.55
N GLU A 156 13.33 16.86 3.40
CA GLU A 156 13.73 18.13 4.02
C GLU A 156 14.98 17.96 4.88
N LYS A 157 15.05 16.89 5.67
CA LYS A 157 16.22 16.55 6.50
C LYS A 157 17.46 16.20 5.67
N TYR A 158 17.31 15.56 4.51
CA TYR A 158 18.43 15.38 3.56
C TYR A 158 18.92 16.73 3.04
N ALA A 159 18.00 17.59 2.58
CA ALA A 159 18.33 18.87 1.96
C ALA A 159 18.97 19.85 2.95
N SER A 160 18.55 19.83 4.22
CA SER A 160 19.10 20.68 5.28
C SER A 160 20.43 20.17 5.87
N GLY A 161 20.82 18.94 5.50
CA GLY A 161 21.95 18.22 6.07
C GLY A 161 21.77 17.84 7.54
N GLU A 162 20.53 17.85 8.06
CA GLU A 162 20.22 17.54 9.46
C GLU A 162 20.72 16.15 9.86
N TYR A 163 20.45 15.15 9.02
CA TYR A 163 20.92 13.79 9.25
C TYR A 163 22.45 13.67 9.25
N VAL A 164 23.15 14.40 8.38
CA VAL A 164 24.61 14.42 8.39
C VAL A 164 25.13 15.08 9.67
N LYS A 165 24.54 16.21 10.10
CA LYS A 165 24.90 16.86 11.37
C LYS A 165 24.70 15.94 12.59
N TYR A 166 23.64 15.13 12.58
CA TYR A 166 23.45 14.10 13.60
C TYR A 166 24.58 13.07 13.56
N LEU A 167 24.93 12.53 12.39
CA LEU A 167 26.03 11.57 12.27
C LEU A 167 27.40 12.19 12.64
N GLU A 168 27.57 13.49 12.49
CA GLU A 168 28.76 14.22 12.92
C GLU A 168 28.82 14.47 14.43
N SER A 169 27.72 14.26 15.17
CA SER A 169 27.62 14.61 16.59
C SER A 169 28.47 13.72 17.51
N SER A 170 28.95 12.58 17.01
CA SER A 170 29.81 11.65 17.74
C SER A 170 30.82 10.99 16.79
N GLU A 171 32.06 10.79 17.26
CA GLU A 171 33.10 10.10 16.48
C GLU A 171 32.69 8.69 16.02
N ASP A 172 31.89 7.98 16.84
CA ASP A 172 31.42 6.64 16.52
C ASP A 172 30.39 6.62 15.37
N LEU A 173 29.67 7.73 15.19
CA LEU A 173 28.64 7.86 14.16
C LEU A 173 29.20 8.32 12.82
N LYS A 174 30.30 9.10 12.82
CA LYS A 174 30.91 9.65 11.60
C LYS A 174 31.27 8.60 10.55
N LYS A 175 31.60 7.38 10.99
CA LYS A 175 31.92 6.25 10.09
C LYS A 175 30.75 5.86 9.17
N TYR A 176 29.51 6.22 9.52
CA TYR A 176 28.32 5.91 8.74
C TYR A 176 27.97 6.95 7.67
N ILE A 177 28.58 8.15 7.72
CA ILE A 177 28.27 9.25 6.78
C ILE A 177 28.43 8.80 5.32
N PRO A 178 29.54 8.15 4.89
CA PRO A 178 29.70 7.77 3.49
C PRO A 178 28.63 6.79 2.99
N ASP A 179 28.21 5.87 3.87
CA ASP A 179 27.17 4.90 3.55
C ASP A 179 25.80 5.57 3.47
N PHE A 180 25.46 6.41 4.45
CA PHE A 180 24.22 7.19 4.44
C PHE A 180 24.10 8.08 3.19
N GLU A 181 25.15 8.81 2.82
CA GLU A 181 25.16 9.63 1.60
C GLU A 181 24.98 8.78 0.32
N ALA A 182 25.57 7.59 0.28
CA ALA A 182 25.39 6.66 -0.84
C ALA A 182 23.94 6.14 -0.93
N GLN A 183 23.34 5.80 0.22
CA GLN A 183 21.93 5.40 0.29
C GLN A 183 21.00 6.53 -0.15
N VAL A 184 21.19 7.77 0.32
CA VAL A 184 20.38 8.93 -0.10
C VAL A 184 20.52 9.18 -1.60
N LYS A 185 21.72 9.04 -2.16
CA LYS A 185 21.94 9.14 -3.61
C LYS A 185 21.19 8.05 -4.38
N ALA A 186 21.22 6.80 -3.91
CA ALA A 186 20.49 5.69 -4.52
C ALA A 186 18.97 5.89 -4.42
N PHE A 187 18.49 6.36 -3.27
CA PHE A 187 17.09 6.71 -3.04
C PHE A 187 16.59 7.75 -4.04
N TYR A 188 17.32 8.86 -4.22
CA TYR A 188 16.94 9.87 -5.21
C TYR A 188 17.07 9.39 -6.67
N ALA A 189 17.99 8.48 -6.96
CA ALA A 189 18.09 7.89 -8.30
C ALA A 189 16.85 7.02 -8.62
N LYS A 190 16.27 6.35 -7.62
CA LYS A 190 15.07 5.51 -7.78
C LYS A 190 13.77 6.33 -7.79
N TYR A 191 13.59 7.23 -6.81
CA TYR A 191 12.31 7.93 -6.61
C TYR A 191 12.25 9.35 -7.19
N GLY A 192 13.39 9.85 -7.65
CA GLY A 192 13.55 11.18 -8.23
C GLY A 192 13.75 12.27 -7.18
N PHE A 193 14.56 13.27 -7.52
CA PHE A 193 14.73 14.48 -6.73
C PHE A 193 13.58 15.45 -7.04
N VAL A 194 12.75 15.77 -6.05
CA VAL A 194 11.86 16.93 -6.14
C VAL A 194 12.49 18.01 -5.30
N ALA A 195 13.10 19.00 -5.95
CA ALA A 195 13.56 20.20 -5.27
C ALA A 195 12.32 20.86 -4.62
N LEU A 196 12.30 20.92 -3.30
CA LEU A 196 11.29 21.68 -2.58
C LEU A 196 11.45 23.15 -3.00
N LYS A 197 10.41 23.71 -3.63
CA LYS A 197 10.34 25.13 -3.97
C LYS A 197 9.78 25.92 -2.80
#